data_AF-A0A957R4Y1-F1
#
_entry.id   AF-A0A957R4Y1-F1
#
_cell.length_a   1.000
_cell.length_b   1.000
_cell.length_c   1.000
_cell.angle_alpha   90.00
_cell.angle_beta   90.00
_cell.angle_gamma   90.00
#
_symmetry.space_group_name_H-M   'P 1'
#
loop_
_entity.id
_entity.type
_entity.pdbx_description
1 polymer ?
#
loop_
_entity_poly.entity_id
_entity_poly.type
_entity_poly.pdbx_seq_one_letter_code
_entity_poly.pdbx_strand_id
1 'polypeptide(L)'
;MSSTLPSPFAHPDPDLPIREGAPALSRPTKEEIASFPAEAQALLETTTAEQAPLIEAGQFDLDWLEGRHILLAGATGPGLGGALATAVLQTNTAASLTVIGRDLRRSLNFETGRIMAEQAEAAGWGNRFHWLNDGTALEGPALENLLTAL
;
A
#
# COMPACT_ATOMS: atom_id res chain seq x y z
N MET A 1 -1.93 34.30 20.55
CA MET A 1 -0.53 33.84 20.45
C MET A 1 -0.55 32.32 20.54
N SER A 2 -0.35 31.62 19.43
CA SER A 2 -0.37 30.15 19.40
C SER A 2 0.95 29.63 19.96
N SER A 3 0.93 28.98 21.12
CA SER A 3 2.12 28.30 21.64
C SER A 3 2.30 26.99 20.86
N THR A 4 3.18 27.00 19.86
CA THR A 4 3.66 25.78 19.21
C THR A 4 4.55 25.05 20.20
N LEU A 5 3.96 24.22 21.06
CA LEU A 5 4.69 23.16 21.75
C LEU A 5 5.06 22.14 20.68
N PRO A 6 6.35 21.96 20.32
CA PRO A 6 6.74 20.92 19.38
C PRO A 6 6.31 19.56 19.96
N SER A 7 5.80 18.69 19.09
CA SER A 7 5.41 17.33 19.46
C SER A 7 6.56 16.66 20.24
N PRO A 8 6.28 15.96 21.36
CA PRO A 8 7.31 15.22 22.09
C PRO A 8 7.98 14.13 21.24
N PHE A 9 7.35 13.73 20.12
CA PHE A 9 7.86 12.79 19.13
C PHE A 9 8.66 13.45 18.00
N ALA A 10 8.74 14.78 17.97
CA ALA A 10 9.54 15.54 17.01
C ALA A 10 10.94 15.89 17.54
N HIS A 11 11.30 15.43 18.74
CA HIS A 11 12.65 15.53 19.25
C HIS A 11 13.48 14.37 18.70
N PRO A 12 14.45 14.63 17.80
CA PRO A 12 15.36 13.58 17.35
C PRO A 12 16.15 13.05 18.55
N ASP A 13 16.19 11.74 18.70
CA ASP A 13 16.97 11.06 19.72
C ASP A 13 18.48 11.30 19.43
N PRO A 14 19.23 11.98 20.32
CA PRO A 14 20.63 12.32 20.08
C PRO A 14 21.54 11.08 20.06
N ASP A 15 21.08 9.96 20.62
CA ASP A 15 21.83 8.71 20.70
C ASP A 15 21.42 7.73 19.59
N LEU A 16 20.49 8.12 18.69
CA LEU A 16 20.10 7.28 17.56
C LEU A 16 21.31 7.07 16.64
N PRO A 17 21.73 5.82 16.41
CA PRO A 17 22.87 5.55 15.53
C PRO A 17 22.53 5.96 14.09
N ILE A 18 23.05 7.10 13.64
CA ILE A 18 22.94 7.57 12.27
C ILE A 18 23.95 6.77 11.43
N ARG A 19 23.43 5.93 10.52
CA ARG A 19 24.24 5.37 9.43
C ARG A 19 24.25 6.36 8.27
N GLU A 20 25.32 7.14 8.15
CA GLU A 20 25.56 7.91 6.94
C GLU A 20 25.73 6.97 5.75
N GLY A 21 25.16 7.32 4.60
CA GLY A 21 25.40 6.59 3.34
C GLY A 21 24.25 5.79 2.78
N ALA A 22 22.99 6.16 3.03
CA ALA A 22 21.95 5.78 2.08
C ALA A 22 22.31 6.44 0.73
N PRO A 23 22.62 5.68 -0.33
CA PRO A 23 22.94 6.28 -1.62
C PRO A 23 21.78 7.19 -2.04
N ALA A 24 22.12 8.34 -2.62
CA ALA A 24 21.10 9.24 -3.14
C ALA A 24 20.20 8.46 -4.08
N LEU A 25 18.88 8.52 -3.84
CA LEU A 25 17.90 7.92 -4.73
C LEU A 25 18.08 8.53 -6.11
N SER A 26 18.61 7.75 -7.05
CA SER A 26 18.76 8.17 -8.43
C SER A 26 17.38 8.29 -9.06
N ARG A 27 17.18 9.32 -9.88
CA ARG A 27 15.98 9.38 -10.70
C ARG A 27 15.98 8.17 -11.64
N PRO A 28 14.85 7.43 -11.75
CA PRO A 28 14.74 6.33 -12.70
C PRO A 28 15.03 6.79 -14.14
N THR A 29 15.71 5.93 -14.89
CA THR A 29 15.93 6.05 -16.33
C THR A 29 14.60 5.86 -17.09
N LYS A 30 14.58 6.19 -18.38
CA LYS A 30 13.37 6.01 -19.20
C LYS A 30 13.05 4.53 -19.39
N GLU A 31 14.09 3.72 -19.51
CA GLU A 31 14.04 2.28 -19.67
C GLU A 31 13.45 1.63 -18.41
N GLU A 32 13.89 2.04 -17.22
CA GLU A 32 13.30 1.60 -15.94
C GLU A 32 11.83 2.02 -15.80
N ILE A 33 11.50 3.27 -16.15
CA ILE A 33 10.11 3.74 -16.09
C ILE A 33 9.20 2.90 -17.00
N ALA A 34 9.72 2.49 -18.16
CA ALA A 34 8.99 1.65 -19.10
C ALA A 34 8.81 0.20 -18.61
N SER A 35 9.69 -0.29 -17.74
CA SER A 35 9.58 -1.64 -17.18
C SER A 35 8.66 -1.71 -15.95
N PHE A 36 8.45 -0.61 -15.22
CA PHE A 36 7.64 -0.62 -13.99
C PHE A 36 6.25 -1.25 -14.10
N PRO A 37 5.43 -1.03 -15.15
CA PRO A 37 4.13 -1.71 -15.24
C PRO A 37 4.26 -3.23 -15.30
N ALA A 38 5.24 -3.75 -16.05
CA ALA A 38 5.48 -5.18 -16.16
C ALA A 38 6.06 -5.76 -14.86
N GLU A 39 6.96 -5.04 -14.21
CA GLU A 39 7.51 -5.42 -12.91
C GLU A 39 6.45 -5.41 -11.80
N ALA A 40 5.54 -4.43 -11.79
CA ALA A 40 4.44 -4.34 -10.84
C ALA A 40 3.45 -5.50 -11.02
N GLN A 41 3.13 -5.84 -12.26
CA GLN A 41 2.32 -7.02 -12.57
C GLN A 41 3.01 -8.30 -12.08
N ALA A 42 4.29 -8.47 -12.40
CA ALA A 42 5.08 -9.64 -11.97
C ALA A 42 5.18 -9.75 -10.44
N LEU A 43 5.29 -8.62 -9.73
CA LEU A 43 5.29 -8.58 -8.26
C LEU A 43 3.98 -9.14 -7.68
N LEU A 44 2.84 -8.68 -8.20
CA LEU A 44 1.53 -9.14 -7.75
C LEU A 44 1.32 -10.61 -8.09
N GLU A 45 1.69 -11.05 -9.30
CA GLU A 45 1.60 -12.44 -9.74
C GLU A 45 2.47 -13.37 -8.89
N THR A 46 3.71 -12.97 -8.59
CA THR A 46 4.61 -13.75 -7.74
C THR A 46 4.04 -13.88 -6.33
N THR A 47 3.62 -12.76 -5.74
CA THR A 47 3.00 -12.72 -4.40
C THR A 47 1.77 -13.65 -4.34
N THR A 48 0.93 -13.59 -5.37
CA THR A 48 -0.23 -14.46 -5.53
C THR A 48 0.16 -15.94 -5.57
N ALA A 49 1.09 -16.28 -6.46
CA ALA A 49 1.51 -17.66 -6.68
C ALA A 49 2.15 -18.28 -5.43
N GLU A 50 2.85 -17.48 -4.63
CA GLU A 50 3.44 -17.92 -3.37
C GLU A 50 2.38 -18.11 -2.26
N GLN A 51 1.35 -17.27 -2.22
CA GLN A 51 0.31 -17.33 -1.19
C GLN A 51 -0.76 -18.38 -1.45
N ALA A 52 -1.15 -18.57 -2.71
CA ALA A 52 -2.22 -19.49 -3.12
C ALA A 52 -2.11 -20.90 -2.48
N PRO A 53 -0.97 -21.63 -2.55
CA PRO A 53 -0.88 -22.96 -1.95
C PRO A 53 -0.98 -22.95 -0.42
N LEU A 54 -0.61 -21.85 0.24
CA LEU A 54 -0.68 -21.72 1.70
C LEU A 54 -2.12 -21.47 2.17
N ILE A 55 -2.89 -20.70 1.40
CA ILE A 55 -4.32 -20.47 1.62
C ILE A 55 -5.09 -21.77 1.33
N GLU A 56 -4.82 -22.44 0.21
CA GLU A 56 -5.46 -23.71 -0.17
C GLU A 56 -5.18 -24.83 0.86
N ALA A 57 -3.98 -24.85 1.44
CA ALA A 57 -3.63 -25.77 2.52
C ALA A 57 -4.21 -25.38 3.89
N GLY A 58 -4.92 -24.26 4.01
CA GLY A 58 -5.48 -23.74 5.26
C GLY A 58 -4.42 -23.26 6.26
N GLN A 59 -3.19 -23.00 5.80
CA GLN A 59 -2.12 -22.47 6.66
C GLN A 59 -2.32 -20.97 6.92
N PHE A 60 -2.91 -20.26 5.96
CA PHE A 60 -3.35 -18.88 6.09
C PHE A 60 -4.87 -18.81 6.08
N ASP A 61 -5.45 -18.51 7.24
CA ASP A 61 -6.88 -18.28 7.38
C ASP A 61 -7.21 -16.80 7.06
N LEU A 62 -8.08 -16.62 6.07
CA LEU A 62 -8.57 -15.31 5.62
C LEU A 62 -10.05 -15.09 5.96
N ASP A 63 -10.73 -16.05 6.60
CA ASP A 63 -12.17 -15.98 6.89
C ASP A 63 -12.48 -14.85 7.90
N TRP A 64 -11.51 -14.49 8.75
CA TRP A 64 -11.64 -13.37 9.68
C TRP A 64 -11.84 -12.00 9.00
N LEU A 65 -11.55 -11.90 7.69
CA LEU A 65 -11.75 -10.69 6.90
C LEU A 65 -13.22 -10.43 6.54
N GLU A 66 -14.10 -11.42 6.70
CA GLU A 66 -15.51 -11.26 6.34
C GLU A 66 -16.16 -10.09 7.10
N GLY A 67 -16.72 -9.14 6.35
CA GLY A 67 -17.36 -7.94 6.89
C GLY A 67 -16.39 -6.93 7.51
N ARG A 68 -15.07 -7.09 7.32
CA ARG A 68 -14.05 -6.16 7.83
C ARG A 68 -13.62 -5.16 6.77
N HIS A 69 -13.25 -3.98 7.25
CA HIS A 69 -12.50 -3.00 6.48
C HIS A 69 -11.04 -3.01 6.93
N ILE A 70 -10.12 -3.17 5.97
CA ILE A 70 -8.68 -3.16 6.21
C ILE A 70 -8.11 -1.87 5.64
N LEU A 71 -7.43 -1.09 6.49
CA LEU A 71 -6.71 0.11 6.10
C LEU A 71 -5.21 -0.14 6.18
N LEU A 72 -4.51 -0.01 5.06
CA LEU A 72 -3.06 -0.25 4.98
C LEU A 72 -2.32 0.98 4.46
N ALA A 73 -1.34 1.47 5.22
CA ALA A 73 -0.42 2.50 4.76
C ALA A 73 0.88 1.88 4.23
N GLY A 74 1.28 2.22 3.00
CA GLY A 74 2.48 1.71 2.34
C GLY A 74 2.34 0.28 1.81
N ALA A 75 1.15 -0.13 1.38
CA ALA A 75 0.85 -1.48 0.91
C ALA A 75 0.93 -1.68 -0.61
N THR A 76 1.73 -0.86 -1.30
CA THR A 76 1.96 -0.91 -2.75
C THR A 76 3.33 -1.46 -3.12
N GLY A 77 4.11 -1.97 -2.15
CA GLY A 77 5.44 -2.55 -2.36
C GLY A 77 5.52 -4.04 -1.97
N PRO A 78 6.70 -4.68 -2.10
CA PRO A 78 6.90 -6.11 -1.87
C PRO A 78 6.88 -6.55 -0.39
N GLY A 79 6.63 -5.63 0.54
CA GLY A 79 6.62 -5.91 1.97
C GLY A 79 5.33 -6.57 2.45
N LEU A 80 5.23 -6.78 3.77
CA LEU A 80 4.07 -7.36 4.42
C LEU A 80 2.75 -6.67 4.05
N GLY A 81 2.75 -5.34 3.94
CA GLY A 81 1.57 -4.57 3.56
C GLY A 81 1.05 -4.95 2.18
N GLY A 82 1.93 -5.03 1.18
CA GLY A 82 1.55 -5.44 -0.18
C GLY A 82 1.13 -6.90 -0.23
N ALA A 83 1.83 -7.78 0.49
CA ALA A 83 1.43 -9.18 0.62
C ALA A 83 0.00 -9.33 1.17
N LEU A 84 -0.35 -8.60 2.24
CA LEU A 84 -1.70 -8.62 2.81
C LEU A 84 -2.73 -7.99 1.86
N ALA A 85 -2.40 -6.87 1.21
CA ALA A 85 -3.29 -6.25 0.23
C ALA A 85 -3.63 -7.20 -0.93
N THR A 86 -2.62 -7.91 -1.47
CA THR A 86 -2.82 -8.93 -2.51
C THR A 86 -3.70 -10.08 -2.00
N ALA A 87 -3.43 -10.61 -0.80
CA ALA A 87 -4.24 -11.67 -0.20
C ALA A 87 -5.71 -11.25 -0.03
N VAL A 88 -5.94 -10.02 0.46
CA VAL A 88 -7.28 -9.45 0.62
C VAL A 88 -7.95 -9.29 -0.74
N LEU A 89 -7.28 -8.80 -1.78
CA LEU A 89 -7.88 -8.66 -3.12
C LEU A 89 -8.30 -10.00 -3.75
N GLN A 90 -7.72 -11.10 -3.30
CA GLN A 90 -7.98 -12.44 -3.81
C GLN A 90 -8.99 -13.24 -2.99
N THR A 91 -9.40 -12.70 -1.85
CA THR A 91 -10.44 -13.35 -1.05
C THR A 91 -11.79 -13.25 -1.76
N ASN A 92 -12.59 -14.31 -1.65
CA ASN A 92 -14.00 -14.28 -2.03
C ASN A 92 -14.91 -13.81 -0.88
N THR A 93 -14.32 -13.39 0.25
CA THR A 93 -15.08 -12.90 1.41
C THR A 93 -15.56 -11.47 1.19
N ALA A 94 -16.59 -11.07 1.95
CA ALA A 94 -17.15 -9.71 1.93
C ALA A 94 -16.27 -8.69 2.67
N ALA A 95 -14.97 -8.66 2.36
CA ALA A 95 -14.02 -7.70 2.89
C ALA A 95 -14.01 -6.39 2.06
N SER A 96 -13.47 -5.33 2.65
CA SER A 96 -13.11 -4.08 1.98
C SER A 96 -11.70 -3.65 2.34
N LEU A 97 -11.03 -2.93 1.44
CA LEU A 97 -9.62 -2.59 1.52
C LEU A 97 -9.39 -1.14 1.06
N THR A 98 -8.76 -0.36 1.93
CA THR A 98 -8.19 0.94 1.58
C THR A 98 -6.67 0.87 1.68
N VAL A 99 -5.99 1.19 0.60
CA VAL A 99 -4.53 1.32 0.54
C VAL A 99 -4.15 2.79 0.43
N ILE A 100 -3.36 3.27 1.38
CA ILE A 100 -2.78 4.62 1.37
C ILE A 100 -1.32 4.52 0.94
N GLY A 101 -0.94 5.27 -0.08
CA GLY A 101 0.44 5.45 -0.54
C GLY A 101 0.82 6.93 -0.61
N ARG A 102 2.12 7.18 -0.79
CA ARG A 102 2.66 8.49 -1.21
C ARG A 102 3.71 8.27 -2.28
N ASP A 103 3.35 7.44 -3.25
CA ASP A 103 4.24 6.94 -4.27
C ASP A 103 4.43 7.98 -5.38
N LEU A 104 5.65 8.07 -5.90
CA LEU A 104 5.93 8.93 -7.04
C LEU A 104 5.28 8.33 -8.29
N ARG A 105 4.62 9.14 -9.12
CA ARG A 105 3.95 8.70 -10.37
C ARG A 105 4.81 7.86 -11.34
N ARG A 106 6.13 7.88 -11.19
CA ARG A 106 7.09 7.12 -11.99
C ARG A 106 7.88 6.20 -11.06
N SER A 107 7.18 5.32 -10.37
CA SER A 107 7.76 4.35 -9.46
C SER A 107 7.00 3.04 -9.56
N LEU A 108 7.70 1.94 -9.24
CA LEU A 108 7.12 0.61 -9.17
C LEU A 108 5.88 0.55 -8.26
N ASN A 109 5.95 1.19 -7.09
CA ASN A 109 4.84 1.20 -6.14
C ASN A 109 3.59 1.90 -6.68
N PHE A 110 3.77 3.01 -7.41
CA PHE A 110 2.64 3.69 -8.05
C PHE A 110 1.96 2.80 -9.09
N GLU A 111 2.75 2.12 -9.93
CA GLU A 111 2.21 1.16 -10.90
C GLU A 111 1.54 -0.04 -10.21
N THR A 112 2.09 -0.52 -9.10
CA THR A 112 1.50 -1.61 -8.31
C THR A 112 0.14 -1.20 -7.74
N GLY A 113 0.02 -0.01 -7.15
CA GLY A 113 -1.25 0.52 -6.66
C GLY A 113 -2.29 0.71 -7.79
N ARG A 114 -1.86 1.18 -8.97
CA ARG A 114 -2.73 1.27 -10.16
C ARG A 114 -3.25 -0.10 -10.58
N ILE A 115 -2.37 -1.10 -10.69
CA ILE A 115 -2.77 -2.47 -11.10
C ILE A 115 -3.67 -3.10 -10.05
N MET A 116 -3.43 -2.90 -8.75
CA MET A 116 -4.34 -3.36 -7.69
C MET A 116 -5.75 -2.77 -7.87
N ALA A 117 -5.86 -1.47 -8.20
CA ALA A 117 -7.14 -0.83 -8.47
C ALA A 117 -7.85 -1.45 -9.69
N GLU A 118 -7.10 -1.72 -10.77
CA GLU A 118 -7.62 -2.37 -11.97
C GLU A 118 -8.08 -3.81 -11.69
N GLN A 119 -7.33 -4.56 -10.89
CA GLN A 119 -7.71 -5.91 -10.46
C GLN A 119 -8.99 -5.89 -9.62
N ALA A 120 -9.11 -4.95 -8.68
CA ALA A 120 -10.31 -4.78 -7.87
C ALA A 120 -11.54 -4.40 -8.73
N GLU A 121 -11.36 -3.50 -9.70
CA GLU A 121 -12.42 -3.13 -10.65
C GLU A 121 -12.85 -4.33 -11.50
N ALA A 122 -11.89 -5.06 -12.08
CA ALA A 122 -12.17 -6.26 -12.88
C ALA A 122 -12.85 -7.38 -12.07
N ALA A 123 -12.53 -7.48 -10.78
CA ALA A 123 -13.16 -8.42 -9.86
C ALA A 123 -14.49 -7.91 -9.27
N GLY A 124 -14.99 -6.74 -9.70
CA GLY A 124 -16.29 -6.21 -9.29
C GLY A 124 -16.35 -5.77 -7.83
N TRP A 125 -15.24 -5.31 -7.25
CA TRP A 125 -15.21 -4.82 -5.87
C TRP A 125 -16.05 -3.56 -5.67
N GLY A 126 -16.23 -2.75 -6.71
CA GLY A 126 -16.94 -1.47 -6.62
C GLY A 126 -16.32 -0.58 -5.54
N ASN A 127 -17.14 -0.05 -4.64
CA ASN A 127 -16.69 0.82 -3.55
C ASN A 127 -16.03 0.06 -2.37
N ARG A 128 -15.73 -1.23 -2.51
CA ARG A 128 -15.02 -1.99 -1.45
C ARG A 128 -13.51 -1.83 -1.54
N PHE A 129 -12.97 -1.28 -2.63
CA PHE A 129 -11.55 -1.04 -2.79
C PHE A 129 -11.29 0.45 -3.02
N HIS A 130 -10.32 0.99 -2.29
CA HIS A 130 -9.83 2.34 -2.48
C HIS A 130 -8.30 2.36 -2.49
N TRP A 131 -7.71 3.01 -3.49
CA TRP A 131 -6.30 3.35 -3.48
C TRP A 131 -6.14 4.87 -3.45
N LEU A 132 -5.55 5.38 -2.38
CA LEU A 132 -5.35 6.81 -2.14
C LEU A 132 -3.84 7.09 -2.15
N ASN A 133 -3.37 7.91 -3.09
CA ASN A 133 -1.93 8.19 -3.25
C ASN A 133 -1.52 9.62 -2.83
N ASP A 134 -2.23 10.19 -1.86
CA ASP A 134 -1.96 11.54 -1.33
C ASP A 134 -1.18 11.49 0.01
N GLY A 135 -0.88 10.30 0.51
CA GLY A 135 -0.29 10.06 1.83
C GLY A 135 -1.30 10.14 2.97
N THR A 136 -0.83 9.86 4.19
CA THR A 136 -1.63 10.03 5.41
C THR A 136 -1.62 11.50 5.82
N ALA A 137 -2.81 12.08 5.99
CA ALA A 137 -2.99 13.45 6.47
C ALA A 137 -3.82 13.48 7.75
N LEU A 138 -3.55 14.47 8.61
CA LEU A 138 -4.30 14.71 9.85
C LEU A 138 -5.38 15.79 9.70
N GLU A 139 -5.42 16.47 8.55
CA GLU A 139 -6.36 17.55 8.26
C GLU A 139 -6.49 17.77 6.74
N GLY A 140 -7.55 18.50 6.34
CA GLY A 140 -7.79 18.92 4.96
C GLY A 140 -8.31 17.81 4.02
N PRO A 141 -8.31 18.07 2.70
CA PRO A 141 -8.96 17.20 1.72
C PRO A 141 -8.44 15.76 1.69
N ALA A 142 -7.16 15.55 1.99
CA ALA A 142 -6.58 14.20 2.06
C ALA A 142 -7.15 13.37 3.23
N LEU A 143 -7.44 14.01 4.39
CA LEU A 143 -8.15 13.34 5.48
C LEU A 143 -9.62 13.08 5.10
N GLU A 144 -10.29 14.04 4.48
CA GLU A 144 -11.70 13.90 4.05
C GLU A 144 -11.88 12.73 3.07
N ASN A 145 -10.95 12.59 2.10
CA ASN A 145 -10.94 11.46 1.17
C ASN A 145 -10.75 10.12 1.90
N LEU A 146 -9.86 10.07 2.89
CA LEU A 146 -9.66 8.89 3.70
C LEU A 146 -10.93 8.53 4.49
N LEU A 147 -11.55 9.50 5.16
CA LEU A 147 -12.77 9.27 5.94
C LEU A 147 -13.96 8.86 5.07
N THR A 148 -13.99 9.24 3.80
CA THR A 148 -15.02 8.82 2.84
C THR A 148 -14.84 7.37 2.37
N ALA A 149 -13.60 6.85 2.43
CA ALA A 149 -13.24 5.50 2.03
C ALA A 149 -13.43 4.45 3.15
N LEU A 150 -13.72 4.89 4.39
CA LEU A 150 -13.96 4.06 5.58
C LEU A 150 -15.46 3.89 5.85
#